data_AF-A0AA43BH13-F1
#
_entry.id   AF-A0AA43BH13-F1
#
_cell.length_a   1.000
_cell.length_b   1.000
_cell.length_c   1.000
_cell.angle_alpha   90.00
_cell.angle_beta   90.00
_cell.angle_gamma   90.00
#
_symmetry.space_group_name_H-M   'P 1'
#
loop_
_entity.id
_entity.type
_entity.pdbx_description
1 polymer ?
#
loop_
_entity_poly.entity_id
_entity_poly.type
_entity_poly.pdbx_seq_one_letter_code
_entity_poly.pdbx_strand_id
1 'polypeptide(L)'
;MAEDDVTITGKELASLIGCKPSYVVELRKKGRVVVGAGGKGFLKTASLELYARTTDPVYAGVAQRHADERGSSLVGSGEGANALAPDIDDDEEDSDEDDSRPSRAGRPQTPDSARKAKALADKAETDAHMAHIALQKELGLLLPRADVEAFLAEHATTFRGAMERLADTLAPQLAATLDEAGCRRLVWDEVSHALEELSQGFRTLAAKAAEASE
;
A
#
# COMPACT_ATOMS: atom_id res chain seq x y z
N MET A 1 25.68 31.71 1.80
CA MET A 1 26.21 31.95 3.15
C MET A 1 26.34 30.58 3.77
N ALA A 2 27.57 30.10 3.96
CA ALA A 2 27.82 28.79 4.55
C ALA A 2 27.49 28.91 6.04
N GLU A 3 26.34 28.39 6.45
CA GLU A 3 26.15 28.08 7.87
C GLU A 3 27.18 27.02 8.23
N ASP A 4 28.12 27.36 9.10
CA ASP A 4 29.02 26.40 9.72
C ASP A 4 28.17 25.42 10.52
N ASP A 5 27.74 24.35 9.84
CA ASP A 5 26.83 23.39 10.43
C ASP A 5 27.56 22.58 11.49
N VAL A 6 27.19 22.80 12.75
CA VAL A 6 27.88 22.21 13.90
C VAL A 6 27.63 20.71 13.89
N THR A 7 28.70 19.94 13.92
CA THR A 7 28.62 18.49 14.05
C THR A 7 28.31 18.12 15.50
N ILE A 8 27.20 17.42 15.71
CA ILE A 8 26.73 16.95 17.02
C ILE A 8 26.71 15.43 17.09
N THR A 9 26.70 14.89 18.30
CA THR A 9 26.59 13.45 18.54
C THR A 9 25.15 12.95 18.29
N GLY A 10 24.99 11.66 18.04
CA GLY A 10 23.66 11.06 17.84
C GLY A 10 22.73 11.22 19.05
N LYS A 11 23.28 11.28 20.27
CA LYS A 11 22.53 11.49 21.51
C LYS A 11 21.98 12.92 21.61
N GLU A 12 22.78 13.90 21.21
CA GLU A 12 22.37 15.31 21.16
C GLU A 12 21.30 15.53 20.08
N LEU A 13 21.48 14.92 18.90
CA LEU A 13 20.47 14.99 17.83
C LEU A 13 19.14 14.33 18.26
N ALA A 14 19.21 13.19 18.95
CA ALA A 14 18.03 12.50 19.48
C ALA A 14 17.27 13.39 20.47
N SER A 15 18.00 14.09 21.34
CA SER A 15 17.44 15.01 22.33
C SER A 15 16.76 16.21 21.67
N LEU A 16 17.34 16.75 20.58
CA LEU A 16 16.75 17.86 19.81
C LEU A 16 15.49 17.46 19.06
N ILE A 17 15.42 16.22 18.55
CA ILE A 17 14.25 15.67 17.84
C ILE A 17 13.18 15.18 18.83
N GLY A 18 13.56 14.90 20.09
CA GLY A 18 12.66 14.31 21.09
C GLY A 18 12.44 12.80 20.92
N CYS A 19 13.42 12.09 20.35
CA CYS A 19 13.37 10.65 20.12
C CYS A 19 14.46 9.88 20.88
N LYS A 20 14.37 8.54 20.92
CA LYS A 20 15.40 7.69 21.52
C LYS A 20 16.66 7.65 20.63
N PRO A 21 17.88 7.54 21.18
CA PRO A 21 19.11 7.47 20.39
C PRO A 21 19.14 6.34 19.33
N SER A 22 18.48 5.21 19.60
CA SER A 22 18.32 4.11 18.63
C SER A 22 17.55 4.53 17.37
N TYR A 23 16.59 5.43 17.50
CA TYR A 23 15.79 5.94 16.38
C TYR A 23 16.63 6.81 15.44
N VAL A 24 17.63 7.54 15.94
CA VAL A 24 18.57 8.29 15.09
C VAL A 24 19.40 7.37 14.20
N VAL A 25 19.73 6.17 14.67
CA VAL A 25 20.41 5.14 13.86
C VAL A 25 19.51 4.66 12.71
N GLU A 26 18.22 4.49 12.97
CA GLU A 26 17.25 4.18 11.91
C GLU A 26 17.06 5.33 10.92
N LEU A 27 16.98 6.58 11.41
CA LEU A 27 16.85 7.75 10.56
C LEU A 27 18.07 7.87 9.63
N ARG A 28 19.27 7.53 10.11
CA ARG A 28 20.47 7.45 9.28
C ARG A 28 20.33 6.39 8.18
N LYS A 29 19.87 5.18 8.51
CA LYS A 29 19.65 4.10 7.52
C LYS A 29 18.62 4.50 6.45
N LYS A 30 17.60 5.24 6.85
CA LYS A 30 16.52 5.72 5.97
C LYS A 30 16.90 7.01 5.20
N GLY A 31 18.12 7.52 5.37
CA GLY A 31 18.61 8.74 4.71
C GLY A 31 17.89 10.02 5.15
N ARG A 32 17.32 10.03 6.36
CA ARG A 32 16.50 11.13 6.90
C ARG A 32 17.27 12.12 7.79
N VAL A 33 18.60 11.96 7.89
CA VAL A 33 19.52 12.83 8.64
C VAL A 33 20.84 12.92 7.87
N VAL A 34 21.58 14.02 8.05
CA VAL A 34 22.83 14.28 7.33
C VAL A 34 24.03 14.01 8.24
N VAL A 35 24.95 13.16 7.79
CA VAL A 35 26.15 12.77 8.55
C VAL A 35 27.25 13.82 8.35
N GLY A 36 27.99 14.14 9.41
CA GLY A 36 29.12 15.07 9.38
C GLY A 36 30.30 14.59 8.55
N ALA A 37 31.21 15.51 8.21
CA ALA A 37 32.41 15.21 7.44
C ALA A 37 33.24 14.10 8.13
N GLY A 38 33.57 13.04 7.39
CA GLY A 38 34.33 11.89 7.91
C GLY A 38 33.48 10.78 8.55
N GLY A 39 32.16 10.80 8.40
CA GLY A 39 31.28 9.70 8.85
C GLY A 39 31.03 9.67 10.37
N LYS A 40 31.55 10.66 11.10
CA LYS A 40 31.42 10.80 12.55
C LYS A 40 30.50 11.98 12.87
N GLY A 41 29.44 11.71 13.63
CA GLY A 41 28.47 12.72 14.05
C GLY A 41 27.47 13.11 12.96
N PHE A 42 26.57 14.04 13.30
CA PHE A 42 25.51 14.52 12.45
C PHE A 42 25.56 16.04 12.34
N LEU A 43 25.26 16.56 11.16
CA LEU A 43 25.15 17.98 10.91
C LEU A 43 23.82 18.49 11.50
N LYS A 44 23.89 19.37 12.51
CA LYS A 44 22.74 19.74 13.35
C LYS A 44 21.60 20.34 12.53
N THR A 45 21.88 21.39 11.78
CA THR A 45 20.85 22.15 11.04
C THR A 45 20.36 21.36 9.84
N ALA A 46 21.27 20.79 9.03
CA ALA A 46 20.91 19.99 7.87
C ALA A 46 20.10 18.73 8.24
N SER A 47 20.40 18.07 9.36
CA SER A 47 19.64 16.89 9.81
C SER A 47 18.23 17.26 10.30
N LEU A 48 18.07 18.37 11.01
CA LEU A 48 16.76 18.81 11.50
C LEU A 48 15.85 19.24 10.34
N GLU A 49 16.39 19.96 9.35
CA GLU A 49 15.62 20.34 8.16
C GLU A 49 15.17 19.12 7.35
N LEU A 50 16.08 18.16 7.15
CA LEU A 50 15.78 16.97 6.36
C LEU A 50 14.80 16.04 7.08
N TYR A 51 14.89 15.96 8.41
CA TYR A 51 13.88 15.30 9.24
C TYR A 51 12.51 15.99 9.12
N ALA A 52 12.44 17.32 9.24
CA ALA A 52 11.19 18.07 9.13
C ALA A 52 10.54 17.89 7.75
N ARG A 53 11.34 17.87 6.68
CA ARG A 53 10.86 17.70 5.28
C ARG A 53 10.36 16.28 4.98
N THR A 54 10.88 15.28 5.67
CA THR A 54 10.58 13.85 5.42
C THR A 54 9.64 13.24 6.47
N THR A 55 9.19 14.05 7.43
CA THR A 55 8.21 13.63 8.43
C THR A 55 6.81 13.71 7.81
N ASP A 56 6.17 12.55 7.70
CA ASP A 56 4.85 12.42 7.11
C ASP A 56 3.78 12.96 8.09
N PRO A 57 2.99 13.98 7.70
CA PRO A 57 2.01 14.63 8.58
C PRO A 57 0.91 13.69 9.08
N VAL A 58 0.69 12.55 8.40
CA VAL A 58 -0.30 11.54 8.80
C VAL A 58 0.06 10.88 10.15
N TYR A 59 1.35 10.81 10.50
CA TYR A 59 1.81 10.21 11.76
C TYR A 59 2.04 11.22 12.89
N ALA A 60 1.77 12.51 12.66
CA ALA A 60 1.95 13.56 13.67
C ALA A 60 1.11 13.33 14.93
N GLY A 61 -0.12 12.81 14.79
CA GLY A 61 -0.99 12.48 15.91
C GLY A 61 -0.50 11.31 16.77
N VAL A 62 0.24 10.36 16.18
CA VAL A 62 0.85 9.23 16.92
C VAL A 62 2.11 9.68 17.64
N ALA A 63 2.92 10.52 17.00
CA ALA A 63 4.10 11.13 17.62
C ALA A 63 3.72 11.99 18.83
N GLN A 64 2.64 12.78 18.73
CA GLN A 64 2.14 13.61 19.82
C GLN A 64 1.68 12.76 21.02
N ARG A 65 0.88 11.71 20.80
CA ARG A 65 0.42 10.81 21.88
C ARG A 65 1.59 10.16 22.61
N HIS A 66 2.61 9.73 21.88
CA HIS A 66 3.80 9.15 22.49
C HIS A 66 4.69 10.18 23.20
N ALA A 67 4.69 11.44 22.76
CA ALA A 67 5.37 12.52 23.47
C ALA A 67 4.63 12.85 24.78
N ASP A 68 3.31 12.91 24.76
CA ASP A 68 2.46 13.16 25.92
C ASP A 68 2.57 12.01 26.96
N GLU A 69 2.58 10.75 26.51
CA GLU A 69 2.83 9.58 27.37
C GLU A 69 4.22 9.63 28.04
N ARG A 70 5.26 10.07 27.31
CA ARG A 70 6.61 10.22 27.88
C ARG A 70 6.71 11.40 28.84
N GLY A 71 6.08 12.54 28.50
CA GLY A 71 5.99 13.70 29.39
C GLY A 71 5.27 13.35 30.68
N SER A 72 4.21 12.54 30.61
CA SER A 72 3.52 12.03 31.80
C SER A 72 4.39 11.11 32.67
N SER A 73 5.31 10.36 32.06
CA SER A 73 6.24 9.47 32.76
C SER A 73 7.43 10.19 33.40
N LEU A 74 7.87 11.32 32.85
CA LEU A 74 8.99 12.12 33.35
C LEU A 74 8.60 13.05 34.52
N VAL A 75 7.32 13.41 34.64
CA VAL A 75 6.80 14.13 35.82
C VAL A 75 6.77 13.24 37.08
N GLY A 76 7.00 11.92 36.95
CA GLY A 76 6.98 10.95 38.05
C GLY A 76 8.30 10.66 38.76
N SER A 77 9.46 11.05 38.21
CA SER A 77 10.75 10.66 38.79
C SER A 77 11.80 11.76 38.65
N GLY A 78 11.92 12.58 39.71
CA GLY A 78 13.09 13.41 39.93
C GLY A 78 14.24 12.61 40.54
N GLU A 79 15.45 13.13 40.29
CA GLU A 79 16.75 12.88 40.95
C GLU A 79 17.64 11.75 40.44
N GLY A 80 18.89 12.14 40.11
CA GLY A 80 20.07 11.32 40.39
C GLY A 80 21.00 11.05 39.20
N ALA A 81 21.98 11.92 38.99
CA ALA A 81 23.10 11.71 38.09
C ALA A 81 24.14 10.70 38.63
N ASN A 82 24.79 9.94 37.74
CA ASN A 82 26.25 9.99 37.44
C ASN A 82 26.92 8.60 37.20
N ALA A 83 27.66 8.57 36.09
CA ALA A 83 28.84 7.78 35.67
C ALA A 83 28.99 6.27 36.00
N LEU A 84 29.23 5.45 34.97
CA LEU A 84 30.56 4.97 34.52
C LEU A 84 30.38 3.91 33.41
N ALA A 85 31.16 4.02 32.33
CA ALA A 85 31.53 2.89 31.43
C ALA A 85 32.70 2.12 32.10
N PRO A 86 33.04 0.84 31.79
CA PRO A 86 33.09 0.18 30.46
C PRO A 86 32.49 -1.25 30.53
N ASP A 87 32.60 -2.23 29.63
CA ASP A 87 33.42 -2.55 28.45
C ASP A 87 32.61 -3.50 27.56
N ILE A 88 33.00 -3.59 26.30
CA ILE A 88 32.43 -4.46 25.27
C ILE A 88 32.85 -5.91 25.53
N ASP A 89 31.89 -6.84 25.53
CA ASP A 89 32.13 -8.18 25.00
C ASP A 89 30.97 -8.59 24.10
N ASP A 90 31.36 -9.03 22.92
CA ASP A 90 30.57 -9.48 21.79
C ASP A 90 30.32 -10.98 22.01
N ASP A 91 29.09 -11.36 22.31
CA ASP A 91 28.65 -12.74 22.11
C ASP A 91 27.18 -12.72 21.65
N GLU A 92 27.01 -13.16 20.41
CA GLU A 92 25.72 -13.45 19.79
C GLU A 92 24.99 -14.54 20.58
N GLU A 93 24.02 -14.15 21.41
CA GLU A 93 22.96 -15.06 21.82
C GLU A 93 21.58 -14.40 21.63
N ASP A 94 20.78 -15.10 20.83
CA ASP A 94 19.37 -14.95 20.54
C ASP A 94 18.58 -14.71 21.84
N SER A 95 18.33 -13.45 22.16
CA SER A 95 17.65 -13.03 23.39
C SER A 95 16.20 -12.72 23.08
N ASP A 96 15.39 -13.78 23.14
CA ASP A 96 13.96 -13.71 23.47
C ASP A 96 13.79 -13.10 24.88
N GLU A 97 13.92 -11.77 25.02
CA GLU A 97 13.55 -11.08 26.27
C GLU A 97 13.32 -9.57 26.06
N ASP A 98 12.05 -9.18 25.91
CA ASP A 98 11.56 -7.87 26.35
C ASP A 98 10.24 -8.07 27.10
N ASP A 99 10.32 -8.81 28.21
CA ASP A 99 9.26 -8.88 29.22
C ASP A 99 9.46 -7.71 30.20
N SER A 100 9.06 -6.50 29.77
CA SER A 100 9.01 -5.31 30.62
C SER A 100 7.91 -4.35 30.15
N ARG A 101 6.66 -4.81 30.18
CA ARG A 101 5.48 -3.92 30.19
C ARG A 101 4.66 -4.16 31.47
N PRO A 102 4.21 -3.10 32.16
CA PRO A 102 3.46 -3.25 33.39
C PRO A 102 2.13 -3.99 33.12
N SER A 103 1.97 -5.11 33.80
CA SER A 103 0.79 -5.96 33.81
C SER A 103 -0.47 -5.14 34.11
N ARG A 104 -1.36 -5.01 33.12
CA ARG A 104 -2.72 -4.56 33.34
C ARG A 104 -3.55 -5.75 33.81
N ALA A 105 -3.86 -5.74 35.10
CA ALA A 105 -4.70 -6.65 35.88
C ALA A 105 -5.42 -7.80 35.11
N GLY A 106 -5.00 -9.03 35.41
CA GLY A 106 -5.92 -10.18 35.50
C GLY A 106 -5.73 -11.35 34.51
N ARG A 107 -4.59 -12.07 34.60
CA ARG A 107 -4.37 -13.54 34.39
C ARG A 107 -2.97 -13.79 33.79
N PRO A 108 -2.22 -14.85 34.19
CA PRO A 108 -0.93 -15.16 33.56
C PRO A 108 -1.15 -15.50 32.08
N GLN A 109 -0.62 -14.69 31.17
CA GLN A 109 -0.60 -15.04 29.76
C GLN A 109 0.46 -16.11 29.55
N THR A 110 0.02 -17.38 29.46
CA THR A 110 0.92 -18.44 29.00
C THR A 110 1.27 -18.18 27.53
N PRO A 111 2.46 -18.57 27.04
CA PRO A 111 2.86 -18.38 25.64
C PRO A 111 1.82 -18.94 24.65
N ASP A 112 1.12 -20.02 25.00
CA ASP A 112 0.02 -20.57 24.20
C ASP A 112 -1.22 -19.66 24.15
N SER A 113 -1.52 -18.92 25.23
CA SER A 113 -2.63 -17.96 25.24
C SER A 113 -2.35 -16.75 24.35
N ALA A 114 -1.10 -16.28 24.31
CA ALA A 114 -0.67 -15.20 23.42
C ALA A 114 -0.71 -15.63 21.95
N ARG A 115 -0.24 -16.85 21.64
CA ARG A 115 -0.33 -17.44 20.28
C ARG A 115 -1.78 -17.58 19.81
N LYS A 116 -2.68 -18.04 20.68
CA LYS A 116 -4.12 -18.13 20.39
C LYS A 116 -4.76 -16.76 20.17
N ALA A 117 -4.41 -15.76 20.98
CA ALA A 117 -4.91 -14.40 20.82
C ALA A 117 -4.45 -13.79 19.48
N LYS A 118 -3.19 -14.01 19.09
CA LYS A 118 -2.66 -13.58 17.79
C LYS A 118 -3.40 -14.26 16.63
N ALA A 119 -3.56 -15.58 16.67
CA ALA A 119 -4.27 -16.32 15.62
C ALA A 119 -5.74 -15.87 15.47
N LEU A 120 -6.41 -15.51 16.58
CA LEU A 120 -7.75 -14.94 16.54
C LEU A 120 -7.77 -13.53 15.93
N ALA A 121 -6.78 -12.69 16.23
CA ALA A 121 -6.64 -11.37 15.64
C ALA A 121 -6.37 -11.45 14.13
N ASP A 122 -5.43 -12.30 13.70
CA ASP A 122 -5.11 -12.52 12.29
C ASP A 122 -6.33 -13.03 11.52
N LYS A 123 -7.09 -13.97 12.12
CA LYS A 123 -8.35 -14.46 11.53
C LYS A 123 -9.37 -13.33 11.40
N ALA A 124 -9.58 -12.53 12.44
CA ALA A 124 -10.54 -11.44 12.42
C ALA A 124 -10.18 -10.38 11.36
N GLU A 125 -8.89 -10.09 11.17
CA GLU A 125 -8.41 -9.23 10.09
C GLU A 125 -8.74 -9.82 8.72
N THR A 126 -8.41 -11.09 8.47
CA THR A 126 -8.74 -11.74 7.19
C THR A 126 -10.24 -11.78 6.92
N ASP A 127 -11.06 -12.06 7.93
CA ASP A 127 -12.52 -12.08 7.82
C ASP A 127 -13.06 -10.68 7.47
N ALA A 128 -12.50 -9.62 8.08
CA ALA A 128 -12.87 -8.24 7.76
C ALA A 128 -12.49 -7.86 6.32
N HIS A 129 -11.31 -8.27 5.84
CA HIS A 129 -10.90 -8.04 4.45
C HIS A 129 -11.81 -8.78 3.47
N MET A 130 -12.16 -10.04 3.76
CA MET A 130 -13.06 -10.82 2.92
C MET A 130 -14.46 -10.23 2.88
N ALA A 131 -14.98 -9.75 4.01
CA ALA A 131 -16.26 -9.04 4.06
C ALA A 131 -16.23 -7.73 3.24
N HIS A 132 -15.11 -7.01 3.27
CA HIS A 132 -14.96 -5.80 2.45
C HIS A 132 -14.97 -6.11 0.94
N ILE A 133 -14.24 -7.16 0.52
CA ILE A 133 -14.23 -7.61 -0.88
C ILE A 133 -15.62 -8.09 -1.31
N ALA A 134 -16.34 -8.81 -0.44
CA ALA A 134 -17.71 -9.25 -0.73
C ALA A 134 -18.65 -8.06 -0.96
N LEU A 135 -18.62 -7.06 -0.07
CA LEU A 135 -19.40 -5.84 -0.23
C LEU A 135 -19.04 -5.11 -1.53
N GLN A 136 -17.76 -5.01 -1.88
CA GLN A 136 -17.34 -4.37 -3.12
C GLN A 136 -17.82 -5.12 -4.37
N LYS A 137 -17.96 -6.45 -4.32
CA LYS A 137 -18.57 -7.23 -5.40
C LYS A 137 -20.07 -6.98 -5.49
N GLU A 138 -20.77 -6.99 -4.35
CA GLU A 138 -22.21 -6.68 -4.30
C GLU A 138 -22.50 -5.27 -4.83
N LEU A 139 -21.67 -4.29 -4.49
CA LEU A 139 -21.76 -2.92 -5.01
C LEU A 139 -21.34 -2.78 -6.49
N GLY A 140 -20.92 -3.85 -7.16
CA GLY A 140 -20.48 -3.83 -8.55
C GLY A 140 -19.13 -3.16 -8.79
N LEU A 141 -18.36 -2.87 -7.74
CA LEU A 141 -17.02 -2.26 -7.83
C LEU A 141 -15.93 -3.27 -8.22
N LEU A 142 -16.17 -4.56 -7.95
CA LEU A 142 -15.27 -5.65 -8.31
C LEU A 142 -16.01 -6.73 -9.10
N LEU A 143 -15.45 -7.10 -10.25
CA LEU A 143 -15.95 -8.21 -11.07
C LEU A 143 -15.04 -9.44 -10.95
N PRO A 144 -15.58 -10.67 -10.95
CA PRO A 144 -14.77 -11.87 -11.02
C PRO A 144 -13.98 -11.90 -12.33
N ARG A 145 -12.65 -11.96 -12.21
CA ARG A 145 -11.74 -11.95 -13.37
C ARG A 145 -12.07 -13.05 -14.39
N ALA A 146 -12.34 -14.27 -13.93
CA ALA A 146 -12.62 -15.41 -14.80
C ALA A 146 -13.86 -15.17 -15.67
N ASP A 147 -14.91 -14.56 -15.10
CA ASP A 147 -16.16 -14.28 -15.83
C ASP A 147 -15.93 -13.20 -16.90
N VAL A 148 -15.16 -12.15 -16.58
CA VAL A 148 -14.78 -11.10 -17.54
C VAL A 148 -13.93 -11.68 -18.66
N GLU A 149 -12.93 -12.50 -18.35
CA GLU A 149 -12.07 -13.15 -19.34
C GLU A 149 -12.86 -14.08 -20.27
N ALA A 150 -13.74 -14.92 -19.71
CA ALA A 150 -14.59 -15.81 -20.48
C ALA A 150 -15.52 -15.03 -21.42
N PHE A 151 -16.17 -13.99 -20.90
CA PHE A 151 -17.06 -13.14 -21.68
C PHE A 151 -16.34 -12.45 -22.84
N LEU A 152 -15.18 -11.84 -22.56
CA LEU A 152 -14.37 -11.18 -23.58
C LEU A 152 -13.87 -12.17 -24.63
N ALA A 153 -13.44 -13.37 -24.21
CA ALA A 153 -12.97 -14.40 -25.13
C ALA A 153 -14.07 -14.90 -26.07
N GLU A 154 -15.28 -15.11 -25.56
CA GLU A 154 -16.46 -15.49 -26.36
C GLU A 154 -16.75 -14.42 -27.42
N HIS A 155 -16.84 -13.16 -27.00
CA HIS A 155 -17.24 -12.07 -27.88
C HIS A 155 -16.16 -11.70 -28.90
N ALA A 156 -14.88 -11.74 -28.50
CA ALA A 156 -13.76 -11.58 -29.42
C ALA A 156 -13.72 -12.72 -30.46
N THR A 157 -14.11 -13.93 -30.09
CA THR A 157 -14.19 -15.07 -31.02
C THR A 157 -15.33 -14.89 -32.02
N THR A 158 -16.50 -14.45 -31.56
CA THR A 158 -17.64 -14.12 -32.43
C THR A 158 -17.28 -13.01 -33.42
N PHE A 159 -16.70 -11.91 -32.93
CA PHE A 159 -16.28 -10.79 -33.79
C PHE A 159 -15.24 -11.20 -34.82
N ARG A 160 -14.23 -12.01 -34.44
CA ARG A 160 -13.25 -12.56 -35.39
C ARG A 160 -13.95 -13.38 -36.47
N GLY A 161 -14.87 -14.26 -36.09
CA GLY A 161 -15.63 -15.07 -37.05
C GLY A 161 -16.47 -14.22 -38.00
N ALA A 162 -17.03 -13.10 -37.55
CA ALA A 162 -17.73 -12.15 -38.43
C ALA A 162 -16.76 -11.52 -39.43
N MET A 163 -15.58 -11.07 -38.99
CA MET A 163 -14.56 -10.49 -39.86
C MET A 163 -14.00 -11.49 -40.89
N GLU A 164 -13.81 -12.76 -40.49
CA GLU A 164 -13.34 -13.82 -41.40
C GLU A 164 -14.36 -14.12 -42.50
N ARG A 165 -15.67 -14.06 -42.19
CA ARG A 165 -16.76 -14.29 -43.15
C ARG A 165 -17.14 -13.06 -43.98
N LEU A 166 -16.59 -11.90 -43.66
CA LEU A 166 -16.97 -10.63 -44.28
C LEU A 166 -16.72 -10.65 -45.79
N ALA A 167 -15.59 -11.20 -46.23
CA ALA A 167 -15.26 -11.30 -47.66
C ALA A 167 -16.25 -12.20 -48.41
N ASP A 168 -16.56 -13.37 -47.87
CA ASP A 168 -17.51 -14.31 -48.49
C ASP A 168 -18.93 -13.73 -48.57
N THR A 169 -19.31 -12.91 -47.59
CA THR A 169 -20.63 -12.28 -47.51
C THR A 169 -20.73 -11.08 -48.45
N LEU A 170 -19.70 -10.23 -48.50
CA LEU A 170 -19.72 -9.00 -49.30
C LEU A 170 -19.33 -9.20 -50.77
N ALA A 171 -18.46 -10.16 -51.09
CA ALA A 171 -17.98 -10.38 -52.46
C ALA A 171 -19.11 -10.47 -53.52
N PRO A 172 -20.17 -11.29 -53.36
CA PRO A 172 -21.24 -11.35 -54.35
C PRO A 172 -22.06 -10.05 -54.44
N GLN A 173 -22.25 -9.35 -53.32
CA GLN A 173 -23.02 -8.10 -53.28
C GLN A 173 -22.24 -6.95 -53.94
N LEU A 174 -20.95 -6.88 -53.65
CA LEU A 174 -20.04 -5.91 -54.27
C LEU A 174 -19.88 -6.17 -55.76
N ALA A 175 -19.79 -7.43 -56.19
CA ALA A 175 -19.72 -7.77 -57.62
C ALA A 175 -20.98 -7.34 -58.40
N ALA A 176 -22.15 -7.32 -57.75
CA ALA A 176 -23.41 -6.87 -58.34
C ALA A 176 -23.61 -5.34 -58.26
N THR A 177 -22.80 -4.62 -57.46
CA THR A 177 -22.95 -3.18 -57.23
C THR A 177 -22.08 -2.40 -58.20
N LEU A 178 -22.70 -1.50 -58.98
CA LEU A 178 -22.03 -0.77 -60.06
C LEU A 178 -21.52 0.62 -59.65
N ASP A 179 -22.02 1.17 -58.54
CA ASP A 179 -21.65 2.50 -58.05
C ASP A 179 -20.80 2.42 -56.77
N GLU A 180 -19.78 3.28 -56.71
CA GLU A 180 -18.82 3.31 -55.61
C GLU A 180 -19.46 3.66 -54.25
N ALA A 181 -20.51 4.49 -54.26
CA ALA A 181 -21.22 4.88 -53.04
C ALA A 181 -21.98 3.69 -52.43
N GLY A 182 -22.60 2.85 -53.25
CA GLY A 182 -23.20 1.58 -52.87
C GLY A 182 -22.19 0.62 -52.26
N CYS A 183 -21.04 0.43 -52.92
CA CYS A 183 -19.97 -0.43 -52.40
C CYS A 183 -19.48 0.03 -51.02
N ARG A 184 -19.22 1.33 -50.85
CA ARG A 184 -18.79 1.88 -49.54
C ARG A 184 -19.81 1.66 -48.44
N ARG A 185 -21.09 1.84 -48.76
CA ARG A 185 -22.19 1.65 -47.81
C ARG A 185 -22.33 0.20 -47.38
N LEU A 186 -22.26 -0.76 -48.31
CA LEU A 186 -22.29 -2.18 -47.98
C LEU A 186 -21.17 -2.59 -47.02
N VAL A 187 -19.95 -2.14 -47.29
CA VAL A 187 -18.80 -2.39 -46.39
C VAL A 187 -19.01 -1.74 -45.03
N TRP A 188 -19.48 -0.49 -45.01
CA TRP A 188 -19.73 0.24 -43.78
C TRP A 188 -20.80 -0.42 -42.92
N ASP A 189 -21.92 -0.82 -43.53
CA ASP A 189 -23.05 -1.43 -42.84
C ASP A 189 -22.65 -2.78 -42.21
N GLU A 190 -21.88 -3.60 -42.93
CA GLU A 190 -21.41 -4.90 -42.43
C GLU A 190 -20.42 -4.76 -41.26
N VAL A 191 -19.45 -3.85 -41.39
CA VAL A 191 -18.50 -3.56 -40.29
C VAL A 191 -19.22 -2.96 -39.08
N SER A 192 -20.17 -2.05 -39.32
CA SER A 192 -20.97 -1.45 -38.25
C SER A 192 -21.82 -2.49 -37.55
N HIS A 193 -22.40 -3.44 -38.30
CA HIS A 193 -23.18 -4.53 -37.74
C HIS A 193 -22.33 -5.41 -36.81
N ALA A 194 -21.15 -5.85 -37.26
CA ALA A 194 -20.25 -6.65 -36.43
C ALA A 194 -19.75 -5.91 -35.17
N LEU A 195 -19.53 -4.59 -35.26
CA LEU A 195 -19.17 -3.77 -34.11
C LEU A 195 -20.35 -3.57 -33.14
N GLU A 196 -21.57 -3.40 -33.65
CA GLU A 196 -22.76 -3.26 -32.80
C GLU A 196 -23.08 -4.57 -32.08
N GLU A 197 -22.88 -5.74 -32.71
CA GLU A 197 -23.00 -7.03 -32.03
C GLU A 197 -22.03 -7.15 -30.84
N LEU A 198 -20.77 -6.76 -31.04
CA LEU A 198 -19.77 -6.73 -29.98
C LEU A 198 -20.15 -5.73 -28.87
N SER A 199 -20.62 -4.53 -29.25
CA SER A 199 -21.06 -3.50 -28.30
C SER A 199 -22.26 -3.97 -27.48
N GLN A 200 -23.25 -4.59 -28.13
CA GLN A 200 -24.43 -5.13 -27.50
C GLN A 200 -24.07 -6.21 -26.49
N GLY A 201 -23.11 -7.07 -26.83
CA GLY A 201 -22.50 -7.98 -25.89
C GLY A 201 -22.00 -7.29 -24.62
N PHE A 202 -21.14 -6.28 -24.72
CA PHE A 202 -20.67 -5.54 -23.54
C PHE A 202 -21.80 -4.90 -22.72
N ARG A 203 -22.88 -4.42 -23.36
CA ARG A 203 -24.07 -3.93 -22.64
C ARG A 203 -24.76 -5.04 -21.85
N THR A 204 -24.87 -6.25 -22.41
CA THR A 204 -25.45 -7.39 -21.69
C THR A 204 -24.61 -7.82 -20.49
N LEU A 205 -23.28 -7.75 -20.58
CA LEU A 205 -22.39 -7.98 -19.43
C LEU A 205 -22.64 -6.95 -18.34
N ALA A 206 -22.74 -5.67 -18.71
CA ALA A 206 -22.99 -4.59 -17.76
C ALA A 206 -24.35 -4.76 -17.07
N ALA A 207 -25.39 -5.17 -17.80
CA ALA A 207 -26.71 -5.44 -17.24
C ALA A 207 -26.70 -6.65 -16.28
N LYS A 208 -26.08 -7.77 -16.67
CA LYS A 208 -25.93 -8.95 -15.79
C LYS A 208 -25.15 -8.63 -14.52
N ALA A 209 -24.12 -7.79 -14.63
CA ALA A 209 -23.37 -7.33 -13.47
C ALA A 209 -24.24 -6.51 -12.51
N ALA A 210 -25.14 -5.66 -13.03
CA ALA A 210 -26.07 -4.88 -12.22
C ALA A 210 -27.18 -5.74 -11.58
N GLU A 211 -27.70 -6.74 -12.28
CA GLU A 211 -28.70 -7.68 -11.74
C GLU A 211 -28.14 -8.58 -10.63
N ALA A 212 -26.84 -8.91 -10.68
CA ALA A 212 -26.19 -9.67 -9.61
C ALA A 212 -25.92 -8.83 -8.34
N SER A 213 -26.14 -7.52 -8.40
CA SER A 213 -25.95 -6.54 -7.32
C SER A 213 -27.24 -6.20 -6.56
N GLU A 214 -28.41 -6.63 -7.05
CA GLU A 214 -29.74 -6.46 -6.41
C GLU A 214 -30.16 -7.69 -5.61
#